data_AF-A0A4Q4BNI6-F1
#
_entry.id   AF-A0A4Q4BNI6-F1
#
_cell.length_a   1.000
_cell.length_b   1.000
_cell.length_c   1.000
_cell.angle_alpha   90.00
_cell.angle_beta   90.00
_cell.angle_gamma   90.00
#
_symmetry.space_group_name_H-M   'P 1'
#
loop_
_entity.id
_entity.type
_entity.pdbx_description
1 polymer ?
#
loop_
_entity_poly.entity_id
_entity_poly.type
_entity_poly.pdbx_seq_one_letter_code
_entity_poly.pdbx_strand_id
1 'polypeptide(L)'
;MAPVGAEVILVTGTDDGYLPLIWVVARSAARRLRPPHRLAFHVLYRGSDAAMVARLQKLRVPNLRVVVHPIDGRLDALQGEGRLPVLTYARLLIPELLPTTSRAIYVDPDVLVREDLGALFDTDLAGRAIGAVPDVPQFLPPRELSHPRFTGTWQAYCEGVLGLPYAPDWLGYVNAGVLLLDLDRLRSLNFSHRTLAWALDMRDRTVWHDQDAINATFCDEITLVDARWNVIPSAIMGPRAGQAPVLDLIDRQRARQAIVHFAGGDKPWKRLTPFAQSWWVTAAFTPAFSAGMSRLATKQAALDIFRSR
;
A
#
# COMPACT_ATOMS: atom_id res chain seq x y z
N MET A 1 6.91 -14.08 -26.04
CA MET A 1 8.19 -14.17 -25.30
C MET A 1 8.36 -12.90 -24.48
N ALA A 2 8.32 -12.97 -23.15
CA ALA A 2 8.67 -11.83 -22.31
C ALA A 2 10.17 -11.53 -22.48
N PRO A 3 10.60 -10.27 -22.66
CA PRO A 3 11.99 -9.96 -22.94
C PRO A 3 12.88 -10.25 -21.72
N VAL A 4 14.15 -10.51 -22.03
CA VAL A 4 15.25 -10.72 -21.07
C VAL A 4 15.32 -9.56 -20.08
N GLY A 5 15.03 -9.84 -18.81
CA GLY A 5 15.18 -8.93 -17.66
C GLY A 5 14.02 -7.94 -17.47
N ALA A 6 12.84 -8.45 -17.10
CA ALA A 6 11.70 -7.59 -16.79
C ALA A 6 12.03 -6.62 -15.63
N GLU A 7 11.87 -5.32 -15.89
CA GLU A 7 11.96 -4.28 -14.87
C GLU A 7 10.66 -4.32 -14.06
N VAL A 8 10.75 -4.69 -12.78
CA VAL A 8 9.64 -4.60 -11.83
C VAL A 8 9.42 -3.13 -11.53
N ILE A 9 8.22 -2.63 -11.85
CA ILE A 9 7.81 -1.27 -11.54
C ILE A 9 7.14 -1.25 -10.18
N LEU A 10 7.71 -0.53 -9.23
CA LEU A 10 7.15 -0.29 -7.90
C LEU A 10 6.75 1.18 -7.81
N VAL A 11 5.61 1.47 -7.20
CA VAL A 11 5.05 2.82 -7.06
C VAL A 11 4.67 3.07 -5.61
N THR A 12 4.93 4.26 -5.08
CA THR A 12 4.46 4.70 -3.75
C THR A 12 4.03 6.16 -3.82
N GLY A 13 3.10 6.58 -2.95
CA GLY A 13 2.83 7.98 -2.67
C GLY A 13 3.46 8.42 -1.35
N THR A 14 4.04 9.62 -1.28
CA THR A 14 4.51 10.21 -0.01
C THR A 14 4.48 11.74 0.01
N ASP A 15 4.53 12.31 1.21
CA ASP A 15 4.85 13.71 1.50
C ASP A 15 6.17 13.85 2.30
N ASP A 16 6.50 15.07 2.71
CA ASP A 16 7.66 15.40 3.57
C ASP A 16 7.70 14.56 4.88
N GLY A 17 6.52 14.27 5.46
CA GLY A 17 6.41 13.55 6.72
C GLY A 17 6.78 12.07 6.59
N TYR A 18 6.37 11.44 5.49
CA TYR A 18 6.59 10.02 5.23
C TYR A 18 7.81 9.74 4.33
N LEU A 19 8.42 10.77 3.74
CA LEU A 19 9.56 10.65 2.82
C LEU A 19 10.71 9.77 3.37
N PRO A 20 11.13 9.86 4.66
CA PRO A 20 12.17 8.98 5.20
C PRO A 20 11.85 7.48 5.09
N LEU A 21 10.57 7.09 5.12
CA LEU A 21 10.16 5.69 5.03
C LEU A 21 10.44 5.10 3.65
N ILE A 22 10.46 5.92 2.61
CA ILE A 22 10.70 5.49 1.23
C ILE A 22 12.08 4.82 1.07
N TRP A 23 13.07 5.19 1.89
CA TRP A 23 14.36 4.48 1.89
C TRP A 23 14.23 3.04 2.40
N VAL A 24 13.37 2.81 3.39
CA VAL A 24 13.13 1.47 3.93
C VAL A 24 12.43 0.63 2.87
N VAL A 25 11.41 1.16 2.20
CA VAL A 25 10.74 0.48 1.08
C VAL A 25 11.73 0.18 -0.04
N ALA A 26 12.44 1.20 -0.55
CA ALA A 26 13.41 1.06 -1.64
C ALA A 26 14.48 0.00 -1.34
N ARG A 27 15.09 0.08 -0.15
CA ARG A 27 16.16 -0.83 0.26
C ARG A 27 15.65 -2.24 0.51
N SER A 28 14.51 -2.38 1.18
CA SER A 28 13.94 -3.70 1.49
C SER A 28 13.50 -4.42 0.23
N ALA A 29 12.87 -3.72 -0.73
CA ALA A 29 12.47 -4.29 -2.01
C ALA A 29 13.67 -4.68 -2.89
N ALA A 30 14.59 -3.74 -3.14
CA ALA A 30 15.71 -3.97 -4.05
C ALA A 30 16.65 -5.09 -3.61
N ARG A 31 16.86 -5.26 -2.29
CA ARG A 31 17.74 -6.31 -1.75
C ARG A 31 17.17 -7.73 -1.85
N ARG A 32 15.87 -7.87 -2.12
CA ARG A 32 15.19 -9.16 -2.23
C ARG A 32 14.99 -9.60 -3.67
N LEU A 33 15.13 -8.67 -4.60
CA LEU A 33 14.93 -8.91 -6.02
C LEU A 33 16.03 -9.85 -6.55
N ARG A 34 15.62 -10.95 -7.19
CA ARG A 34 16.56 -11.92 -7.78
C ARG A 34 16.81 -11.60 -9.26
N PRO A 35 18.03 -11.81 -9.78
CA PRO A 35 18.28 -11.72 -11.22
C PRO A 35 17.31 -12.63 -12.02
N PRO A 36 16.86 -12.21 -13.21
CA PRO A 36 17.29 -11.03 -13.96
C PRO A 36 16.50 -9.75 -13.65
N HIS A 37 15.61 -9.75 -12.66
CA HIS A 37 14.77 -8.60 -12.37
C HIS A 37 15.58 -7.37 -11.90
N ARG A 38 15.11 -6.19 -12.29
CA ARG A 38 15.55 -4.87 -11.79
C ARG A 38 14.35 -4.12 -11.23
N LEU A 39 14.57 -3.19 -10.32
CA LEU A 39 13.51 -2.41 -9.69
C LEU A 39 13.56 -0.96 -10.16
N ALA A 40 12.51 -0.51 -10.84
CA ALA A 40 12.22 0.91 -11.01
C ALA A 40 11.22 1.34 -9.94
N PHE A 41 11.66 2.17 -9.02
CA PHE A 41 10.84 2.68 -7.94
C PHE A 41 10.39 4.12 -8.23
N HIS A 42 9.11 4.26 -8.55
CA HIS A 42 8.43 5.52 -8.84
C HIS A 42 7.82 6.08 -7.56
N VAL A 43 8.25 7.27 -7.16
CA VAL A 43 7.82 7.93 -5.93
C VAL A 43 6.98 9.14 -6.31
N LEU A 44 5.67 9.03 -6.13
CA LEU A 44 4.75 10.15 -6.30
C LEU A 44 4.87 11.03 -5.06
N TYR A 45 5.37 12.24 -5.22
CA TYR A 45 5.83 13.07 -4.11
C TYR A 45 5.10 14.41 -4.03
N ARG A 46 4.46 14.68 -2.89
CA ARG A 46 3.86 15.97 -2.58
C ARG A 46 4.53 16.58 -1.35
N GLY A 47 5.55 17.40 -1.57
CA GLY A 47 6.31 18.01 -0.48
C GLY A 47 7.32 19.03 -0.99
N SER A 48 8.14 19.55 -0.08
CA SER A 48 9.11 20.61 -0.37
C SER A 48 10.54 20.29 0.06
N ASP A 49 10.81 19.13 0.67
CA ASP A 49 12.15 18.71 1.09
C ASP A 49 13.03 18.26 -0.09
N ALA A 50 13.43 19.22 -0.94
CA ALA A 50 14.25 18.99 -2.12
C ALA A 50 15.61 18.35 -1.80
N ALA A 51 16.17 18.63 -0.61
CA ALA A 51 17.42 18.04 -0.16
C ALA A 51 17.27 16.53 0.09
N MET A 52 16.18 16.11 0.72
CA MET A 52 15.87 14.71 0.96
C MET A 52 15.56 13.99 -0.37
N VAL A 53 14.78 14.59 -1.27
CA VAL A 53 14.56 14.07 -2.64
C VAL A 53 15.87 13.86 -3.39
N ALA A 54 16.77 14.84 -3.38
CA ALA A 54 18.07 14.73 -4.05
C ALA A 54 18.93 13.61 -3.45
N ARG A 55 18.84 13.35 -2.14
CA ARG A 55 19.50 12.20 -1.50
C ARG A 55 18.86 10.88 -1.92
N LEU A 56 17.54 10.83 -2.09
CA LEU A 56 16.81 9.62 -2.52
C LEU A 56 17.19 9.22 -3.94
N GLN A 57 17.23 10.19 -4.85
CA GLN A 57 17.62 9.96 -6.25
C GLN A 57 19.08 9.51 -6.39
N LYS A 58 19.93 9.87 -5.42
CA LYS A 58 21.34 9.44 -5.34
C LYS A 58 21.52 8.10 -4.61
N LEU A 59 20.45 7.45 -4.15
CA LEU A 59 20.51 6.18 -3.44
C LEU A 59 21.17 5.10 -4.33
N ARG A 60 22.31 4.57 -3.88
CA ARG A 60 23.03 3.50 -4.55
C ARG A 60 22.69 2.16 -3.90
N VAL A 61 21.74 1.45 -4.47
CA VAL A 61 21.42 0.04 -4.14
C VAL A 61 21.51 -0.75 -5.44
N PRO A 62 22.17 -1.93 -5.48
CA PRO A 62 22.21 -2.76 -6.68
C PRO A 62 20.81 -3.03 -7.23
N ASN A 63 20.67 -2.97 -8.55
CA ASN A 63 19.41 -3.23 -9.27
C ASN A 63 18.25 -2.27 -8.96
N LEU A 64 18.50 -1.12 -8.32
CA LEU A 64 17.50 -0.09 -8.04
C LEU A 64 17.71 1.16 -8.90
N ARG A 65 16.63 1.62 -9.53
CA ARG A 65 16.48 2.95 -10.12
C ARG A 65 15.34 3.66 -9.40
N VAL A 66 15.57 4.87 -8.89
CA VAL A 66 14.51 5.68 -8.26
C VAL A 66 14.13 6.83 -9.18
N VAL A 67 12.82 7.03 -9.40
CA VAL A 67 12.26 8.15 -10.15
C VAL A 67 11.28 8.86 -9.24
N VAL A 68 11.45 10.16 -9.03
CA VAL A 68 10.55 10.97 -8.21
C VAL A 68 9.67 11.80 -9.14
N HIS A 69 8.36 11.73 -8.93
CA HIS A 69 7.33 12.44 -9.68
C HIS A 69 6.69 13.48 -8.77
N PRO A 70 7.01 14.77 -8.94
CA PRO A 70 6.32 15.83 -8.21
C PRO A 70 4.82 15.81 -8.51
N ILE A 71 4.02 15.76 -7.45
CA ILE A 71 2.57 15.89 -7.45
C ILE A 71 2.25 17.37 -7.21
N ASP A 72 2.35 18.16 -8.27
CA ASP A 72 1.92 19.56 -8.27
C ASP A 72 0.49 19.67 -8.82
N GLY A 73 -0.09 20.88 -8.90
CA GLY A 73 -1.49 21.19 -9.27
C GLY A 73 -2.03 20.63 -10.60
N ARG A 74 -1.26 19.80 -11.32
CA ARG A 74 -1.73 18.93 -12.42
C ARG A 74 -2.76 17.91 -11.94
N LEU A 75 -2.68 17.48 -10.68
CA LEU A 75 -3.66 16.56 -10.09
C LEU A 75 -4.91 17.28 -9.59
N ASP A 76 -4.82 18.57 -9.24
CA ASP A 76 -6.00 19.38 -8.90
C ASP A 76 -6.96 19.49 -10.10
N ALA A 77 -6.42 19.55 -11.33
CA ALA A 77 -7.22 19.52 -12.56
C ALA A 77 -7.94 18.17 -12.81
N LEU A 78 -7.41 17.07 -12.27
CA LEU A 78 -7.99 15.74 -12.37
C LEU A 78 -9.00 15.44 -11.24
N GLN A 79 -9.03 16.27 -10.19
CA GLN A 79 -9.95 16.14 -9.05
C GLN A 79 -11.25 16.94 -9.20
N GLY A 80 -11.35 17.90 -10.13
CA GLY A 80 -12.52 18.78 -10.25
C GLY A 80 -12.70 19.73 -9.05
N GLU A 81 -13.85 20.41 -8.96
CA GLU A 81 -14.12 21.46 -7.96
C GLU A 81 -14.34 20.95 -6.51
N GLY A 82 -14.38 19.63 -6.29
CA GLY A 82 -14.45 19.01 -4.96
C GLY A 82 -13.07 18.56 -4.48
N ARG A 83 -12.41 19.29 -3.58
CA ARG A 83 -11.00 18.99 -3.25
C ARG A 83 -10.84 17.81 -2.29
N LEU A 84 -10.44 16.66 -2.83
CA LEU A 84 -9.95 15.50 -2.08
C LEU A 84 -8.45 15.67 -1.76
N PRO A 85 -7.94 15.23 -0.57
CA PRO A 85 -6.51 15.32 -0.29
C PRO A 85 -5.66 14.58 -1.33
N VAL A 86 -4.93 15.31 -2.17
CA VAL A 86 -4.21 14.77 -3.34
C VAL A 86 -3.38 13.53 -3.04
N LEU A 87 -2.69 13.49 -1.89
CA LEU A 87 -1.83 12.35 -1.57
C LEU A 87 -2.63 11.07 -1.27
N THR A 88 -3.79 11.18 -0.61
CA THR A 88 -4.68 10.04 -0.33
C THR A 88 -5.11 9.37 -1.63
N TYR A 89 -5.42 10.15 -2.65
CA TYR A 89 -5.95 9.66 -3.92
C TYR A 89 -4.90 9.52 -5.03
N ALA A 90 -3.63 9.82 -4.75
CA ALA A 90 -2.55 9.77 -5.74
C ALA A 90 -2.40 8.40 -6.40
N ARG A 91 -2.69 7.32 -5.67
CA ARG A 91 -2.64 5.95 -6.21
C ARG A 91 -3.68 5.70 -7.30
N LEU A 92 -4.81 6.40 -7.25
CA LEU A 92 -5.86 6.28 -8.25
C LEU A 92 -5.40 6.81 -9.61
N LEU A 93 -4.39 7.69 -9.63
CA LEU A 93 -3.90 8.40 -10.82
C LEU A 93 -2.68 7.72 -11.46
N ILE A 94 -2.23 6.58 -10.93
CA ILE A 94 -1.08 5.84 -11.44
C ILE A 94 -1.21 5.53 -12.95
N PRO A 95 -2.38 5.13 -13.49
CA PRO A 95 -2.51 4.84 -14.91
C PRO A 95 -2.19 6.05 -15.82
N GLU A 96 -2.50 7.28 -15.40
CA GLU A 96 -2.22 8.53 -16.11
C GLU A 96 -0.81 9.05 -15.84
N LEU A 97 -0.30 8.87 -14.62
CA LEU A 97 1.04 9.31 -14.23
C LEU A 97 2.13 8.45 -14.90
N LEU A 98 1.82 7.20 -15.23
CA LEU A 98 2.72 6.26 -15.91
C LEU A 98 2.09 5.77 -17.25
N PRO A 99 1.92 6.66 -18.24
CA PRO A 99 1.12 6.37 -19.43
C PRO A 99 1.74 5.32 -20.36
N THR A 100 3.05 5.10 -20.26
CA THR A 100 3.79 4.12 -21.07
C THR A 100 4.09 2.82 -20.33
N THR A 101 3.65 2.70 -19.08
CA THR A 101 3.86 1.51 -18.26
C THR A 101 2.63 0.62 -18.33
N SER A 102 2.82 -0.66 -18.63
CA SER A 102 1.72 -1.65 -18.69
C SER A 102 1.36 -2.25 -17.34
N ARG A 103 2.33 -2.38 -16.43
CA ARG A 103 2.11 -3.05 -15.14
C ARG A 103 2.94 -2.42 -14.03
N ALA A 104 2.38 -2.33 -12.84
CA ALA A 104 3.05 -1.81 -11.66
C ALA A 104 2.58 -2.49 -10.37
N ILE A 105 3.43 -2.54 -9.36
CA ILE A 105 3.04 -2.79 -7.97
C ILE A 105 2.96 -1.45 -7.27
N TYR A 106 1.82 -1.13 -6.68
CA TYR A 106 1.72 -0.05 -5.71
C TYR A 106 1.95 -0.58 -4.29
N VAL A 107 2.66 0.18 -3.47
CA VAL A 107 2.75 -0.02 -2.02
C VAL A 107 2.56 1.29 -1.26
N ASP A 108 1.92 1.22 -0.09
CA ASP A 108 1.93 2.32 0.88
C ASP A 108 3.35 2.58 1.40
N PRO A 109 3.66 3.81 1.86
CA PRO A 109 5.02 4.16 2.29
C PRO A 109 5.45 3.47 3.59
N ASP A 110 4.51 2.87 4.33
CA ASP A 110 4.71 2.20 5.61
C ASP A 110 4.73 0.66 5.50
N VAL A 111 5.41 0.16 4.47
CA VAL A 111 5.65 -1.27 4.28
C VAL A 111 7.11 -1.69 4.52
N LEU A 112 7.31 -2.98 4.78
CA LEU A 112 8.61 -3.65 4.75
C LEU A 112 8.53 -4.85 3.81
N VAL A 113 9.32 -4.83 2.75
CA VAL A 113 9.41 -5.93 1.78
C VAL A 113 10.43 -6.97 2.25
N ARG A 114 9.99 -8.23 2.35
CA ARG A 114 10.79 -9.34 2.89
C ARG A 114 11.10 -10.41 1.83
N GLU A 115 10.43 -10.38 0.69
CA GLU A 115 10.62 -11.34 -0.42
C GLU A 115 10.72 -10.67 -1.79
N ASP A 116 11.04 -11.46 -2.81
CA ASP A 116 11.24 -11.04 -4.19
C ASP A 116 9.92 -10.59 -4.84
N LEU A 117 9.79 -9.28 -5.10
CA LEU A 117 8.60 -8.70 -5.72
C LEU A 117 8.35 -9.19 -7.15
N GLY A 118 9.33 -9.78 -7.84
CA GLY A 118 9.10 -10.40 -9.15
C GLY A 118 7.98 -11.44 -9.10
N ALA A 119 7.91 -12.23 -8.01
CA ALA A 119 6.85 -13.22 -7.84
C ALA A 119 5.45 -12.60 -7.71
N LEU A 120 5.32 -11.39 -7.14
CA LEU A 120 4.05 -10.66 -7.16
C LEU A 120 3.79 -10.09 -8.55
N PHE A 121 4.80 -9.44 -9.15
CA PHE A 121 4.71 -8.78 -10.44
C PHE A 121 4.26 -9.72 -11.57
N ASP A 122 4.72 -10.97 -11.52
CA ASP A 122 4.42 -12.02 -12.50
C ASP A 122 3.13 -12.78 -12.19
N THR A 123 2.40 -12.43 -11.13
CA THR A 123 1.12 -13.07 -10.79
C THR A 123 0.12 -12.87 -11.95
N ASP A 124 -0.54 -13.94 -12.36
CA ASP A 124 -1.62 -13.87 -13.33
C ASP A 124 -2.86 -13.24 -12.68
N LEU A 125 -3.35 -12.16 -13.30
CA LEU A 125 -4.56 -11.47 -12.87
C LEU A 125 -5.84 -12.10 -13.44
N ALA A 126 -5.74 -13.22 -14.17
CA ALA A 126 -6.87 -13.93 -14.76
C ALA A 126 -7.74 -13.00 -15.65
N GLY A 127 -7.09 -12.12 -16.39
CA GLY A 127 -7.73 -11.14 -17.26
C GLY A 127 -8.34 -9.92 -16.54
N ARG A 128 -8.23 -9.80 -15.21
CA ARG A 128 -8.69 -8.65 -14.42
C ARG A 128 -7.61 -7.58 -14.26
N ALA A 129 -8.00 -6.41 -13.75
CA ALA A 129 -7.13 -5.23 -13.72
C ALA A 129 -6.27 -5.09 -12.45
N ILE A 130 -6.69 -5.67 -11.33
CA ILE A 130 -6.09 -5.44 -10.01
C ILE A 130 -5.83 -6.77 -9.31
N GLY A 131 -4.65 -6.92 -8.72
CA GLY A 131 -4.33 -7.99 -7.77
C GLY A 131 -4.20 -7.42 -6.36
N ALA A 132 -4.93 -7.95 -5.40
CA ALA A 132 -4.92 -7.43 -4.02
C ALA A 132 -5.22 -8.52 -2.99
N VAL A 133 -4.99 -8.22 -1.71
CA VAL A 133 -5.24 -9.12 -0.59
C VAL A 133 -6.44 -8.60 0.20
N PRO A 134 -7.35 -9.47 0.69
CA PRO A 134 -8.47 -9.03 1.52
C PRO A 134 -8.01 -8.25 2.75
N ASP A 135 -8.74 -7.21 3.13
CA ASP A 135 -8.41 -6.38 4.30
C ASP A 135 -8.78 -7.10 5.60
N VAL A 136 -7.90 -7.98 6.08
CA VAL A 136 -8.14 -8.88 7.22
C VAL A 136 -8.82 -8.19 8.41
N PRO A 137 -8.38 -7.00 8.88
CA PRO A 137 -9.03 -6.31 9.99
C PRO A 137 -10.55 -6.13 9.84
N GLN A 138 -11.04 -5.90 8.62
CA GLN A 138 -12.47 -5.65 8.38
C GLN A 138 -13.34 -6.91 8.54
N PHE A 139 -12.71 -8.09 8.50
CA PHE A 139 -13.41 -9.36 8.65
C PHE A 139 -13.31 -9.93 10.08
N LEU A 140 -12.57 -9.28 10.97
CA LEU A 140 -12.45 -9.68 12.38
C LEU A 140 -13.62 -9.17 13.23
N PRO A 141 -14.02 -9.90 14.29
CA PRO A 141 -14.98 -9.40 15.27
C PRO A 141 -14.35 -8.42 16.29
N PRO A 142 -15.12 -7.48 16.87
CA PRO A 142 -16.51 -7.16 16.52
C PRO A 142 -16.58 -6.42 15.17
N ARG A 143 -17.53 -6.81 14.32
CA ARG A 143 -17.74 -6.22 12.98
C ARG A 143 -18.58 -4.95 13.07
N GLU A 144 -18.22 -4.06 13.99
CA GLU A 144 -18.88 -2.77 14.22
C GLU A 144 -17.92 -1.63 13.90
N LEU A 145 -18.45 -0.63 13.23
CA LEU A 145 -17.76 0.61 12.91
C LEU A 145 -18.33 1.73 13.75
N SER A 146 -17.43 2.50 14.35
CA SER A 146 -17.74 3.74 15.05
C SER A 146 -16.82 4.82 14.51
N HIS A 147 -17.29 5.52 13.47
CA HIS A 147 -16.56 6.58 12.79
C HIS A 147 -17.50 7.77 12.51
N PRO A 148 -17.02 9.03 12.53
CA PRO A 148 -17.88 10.20 12.27
C PRO A 148 -18.67 10.16 10.95
N ARG A 149 -18.16 9.42 9.95
CA ARG A 149 -18.81 9.25 8.64
C ARG A 149 -19.75 8.03 8.56
N PHE A 150 -19.63 7.08 9.49
CA PHE A 150 -20.50 5.91 9.55
C PHE A 150 -20.43 5.22 10.92
N THR A 151 -21.61 4.93 11.48
CA THR A 151 -21.75 4.08 12.66
C THR A 151 -22.72 2.95 12.33
N GLY A 152 -22.31 1.71 12.54
CA GLY A 152 -23.11 0.53 12.21
C GLY A 152 -22.27 -0.72 12.01
N THR A 153 -22.89 -1.79 11.52
CA THR A 153 -22.16 -3.03 11.24
C THR A 153 -21.34 -2.92 9.96
N TRP A 154 -20.27 -3.71 9.86
CA TRP A 154 -19.48 -3.85 8.63
C TRP A 154 -20.35 -4.26 7.45
N GLN A 155 -21.31 -5.17 7.66
CA GLN A 155 -22.28 -5.55 6.64
C GLN A 155 -23.08 -4.34 6.13
N ALA A 156 -23.67 -3.56 7.05
CA ALA A 156 -24.45 -2.38 6.67
C ALA A 156 -23.60 -1.34 5.93
N TYR A 157 -22.30 -1.26 6.24
CA TYR A 157 -21.36 -0.44 5.50
C TYR A 157 -21.12 -0.95 4.08
N CYS A 158 -20.80 -2.23 3.91
CA CYS A 158 -20.60 -2.84 2.60
C CYS A 158 -21.84 -2.69 1.71
N GLU A 159 -23.02 -3.05 2.19
CA GLU A 159 -24.24 -3.05 1.39
C GLU A 159 -24.79 -1.63 1.19
N GLY A 160 -24.88 -0.83 2.27
CA GLY A 160 -25.55 0.46 2.26
C GLY A 160 -24.69 1.65 1.84
N VAL A 161 -23.36 1.57 2.02
CA VAL A 161 -22.43 2.63 1.61
C VAL A 161 -21.67 2.21 0.36
N LEU A 162 -21.05 1.03 0.35
CA LEU A 162 -20.17 0.63 -0.77
C LEU A 162 -20.94 0.00 -1.94
N GLY A 163 -22.19 -0.42 -1.73
CA GLY A 163 -22.96 -1.17 -2.73
C GLY A 163 -22.36 -2.55 -3.03
N LEU A 164 -21.58 -3.09 -2.10
CA LEU A 164 -20.92 -4.38 -2.24
C LEU A 164 -21.79 -5.49 -1.66
N PRO A 165 -21.88 -6.65 -2.36
CA PRO A 165 -22.55 -7.81 -1.80
C PRO A 165 -21.78 -8.25 -0.55
N TYR A 166 -22.52 -8.65 0.48
CA TYR A 166 -21.93 -9.16 1.69
C TYR A 166 -22.43 -10.57 1.98
N ALA A 167 -21.48 -11.48 2.19
CA ALA A 167 -21.76 -12.81 2.69
C ALA A 167 -20.76 -13.17 3.81
N PRO A 168 -21.15 -14.05 4.75
CA PRO A 168 -20.30 -14.51 5.84
C PRO A 168 -18.88 -14.97 5.40
N ASP A 169 -18.83 -15.67 4.26
CA ASP A 169 -17.64 -16.26 3.63
C ASP A 169 -17.00 -15.40 2.54
N TRP A 170 -17.56 -14.24 2.24
CA TRP A 170 -17.05 -13.33 1.21
C TRP A 170 -15.85 -12.53 1.72
N LEU A 171 -14.76 -12.57 0.94
CA LEU A 171 -13.50 -11.85 1.20
C LEU A 171 -13.21 -10.81 0.11
N GLY A 172 -14.25 -10.26 -0.52
CA GLY A 172 -14.08 -9.40 -1.71
C GLY A 172 -13.72 -7.95 -1.42
N TYR A 173 -13.69 -7.52 -0.16
CA TYR A 173 -13.15 -6.21 0.23
C TYR A 173 -11.64 -6.30 0.49
N VAL A 174 -10.84 -5.62 -0.31
CA VAL A 174 -9.38 -5.69 -0.30
C VAL A 174 -8.70 -4.45 0.27
N ASN A 175 -7.52 -4.66 0.84
CA ASN A 175 -6.67 -3.58 1.33
C ASN A 175 -5.93 -2.91 0.16
N ALA A 176 -5.94 -1.57 0.11
CA ALA A 176 -5.35 -0.80 -0.98
C ALA A 176 -3.85 -0.47 -0.79
N GLY A 177 -3.24 -0.88 0.33
CA GLY A 177 -1.84 -0.58 0.63
C GLY A 177 -0.82 -1.44 -0.10
N VAL A 178 -1.26 -2.51 -0.76
CA VAL A 178 -0.45 -3.26 -1.73
C VAL A 178 -1.34 -3.70 -2.88
N LEU A 179 -1.05 -3.23 -4.08
CA LEU A 179 -1.84 -3.54 -5.29
C LEU A 179 -0.90 -3.95 -6.43
N LEU A 180 -1.21 -5.03 -7.12
CA LEU A 180 -0.69 -5.31 -8.46
C LEU A 180 -1.66 -4.70 -9.48
N LEU A 181 -1.15 -3.90 -10.41
CA LEU A 181 -1.95 -3.09 -11.31
C LEU A 181 -1.60 -3.42 -12.75
N ASP A 182 -2.59 -3.86 -13.54
CA ASP A 182 -2.53 -3.85 -15.00
C ASP A 182 -2.96 -2.46 -15.49
N LEU A 183 -1.99 -1.59 -15.75
CA LEU A 183 -2.23 -0.20 -16.09
C LEU A 183 -2.85 -0.04 -17.48
N ASP A 184 -2.58 -0.95 -18.42
CA ASP A 184 -3.22 -0.94 -19.73
C ASP A 184 -4.74 -1.19 -19.59
N ARG A 185 -5.10 -2.22 -18.81
CA ARG A 185 -6.50 -2.51 -18.53
C ARG A 185 -7.17 -1.40 -17.73
N LEU A 186 -6.52 -0.87 -16.69
CA LEU A 186 -7.08 0.23 -15.88
C LEU A 186 -7.36 1.48 -16.72
N ARG A 187 -6.47 1.84 -17.65
CA ARG A 187 -6.72 2.93 -18.62
C ARG A 187 -7.92 2.62 -19.50
N SER A 188 -8.01 1.42 -20.07
CA SER A 188 -9.15 1.02 -20.93
C SER A 188 -10.51 1.07 -20.22
N LEU A 189 -10.50 0.91 -18.89
CA LEU A 189 -11.69 0.93 -18.05
C LEU A 189 -11.99 2.31 -17.44
N ASN A 190 -11.24 3.36 -17.81
CA ASN A 190 -11.32 4.70 -17.25
C ASN A 190 -11.24 4.70 -15.70
N PHE A 191 -10.32 3.89 -15.16
CA PHE A 191 -10.19 3.64 -13.72
C PHE A 191 -10.13 4.92 -12.88
N SER A 192 -9.21 5.82 -13.20
CA SER A 192 -8.93 6.98 -12.39
C SER A 192 -10.12 7.94 -12.37
N HIS A 193 -10.75 8.17 -13.52
CA HIS A 193 -11.96 8.99 -13.61
C HIS A 193 -13.12 8.39 -12.79
N ARG A 194 -13.40 7.08 -12.96
CA ARG A 194 -14.52 6.41 -12.28
C ARG A 194 -14.33 6.36 -10.76
N THR A 195 -13.13 6.00 -10.31
CA THR A 195 -12.80 5.93 -8.88
C THR A 195 -12.80 7.32 -8.24
N LEU A 196 -12.26 8.34 -8.90
CA LEU A 196 -12.28 9.72 -8.38
C LEU A 196 -13.70 10.29 -8.35
N ALA A 197 -14.50 10.11 -9.39
CA ALA A 197 -15.89 10.55 -9.40
C ALA A 197 -16.68 9.93 -8.25
N TRP A 198 -16.51 8.63 -8.02
CA TRP A 198 -17.15 7.94 -6.90
C TRP A 198 -16.63 8.44 -5.54
N ALA A 199 -15.31 8.60 -5.39
CA ALA A 199 -14.70 9.10 -4.16
C ALA A 199 -15.19 10.50 -3.81
N LEU A 200 -15.38 11.36 -4.82
CA LEU A 200 -15.93 12.69 -4.66
C LEU A 200 -17.37 12.62 -4.16
N ASP A 201 -18.23 11.85 -4.83
CA ASP A 201 -19.63 11.70 -4.46
C ASP A 201 -19.80 11.13 -3.03
N MET A 202 -18.94 10.18 -2.67
CA MET A 202 -19.05 9.40 -1.43
C MET A 202 -18.14 9.89 -0.29
N ARG A 203 -17.46 11.04 -0.47
CA ARG A 203 -16.44 11.56 0.45
C ARG A 203 -16.91 11.74 1.89
N ASP A 204 -18.18 12.09 2.08
CA ASP A 204 -18.78 12.38 3.39
C ASP A 204 -19.36 11.13 4.07
N ARG A 205 -19.42 9.99 3.35
CA ARG A 205 -20.01 8.73 3.83
C ARG A 205 -18.98 7.62 3.99
N THR A 206 -17.88 7.69 3.24
CA THR A 206 -16.84 6.66 3.23
C THR A 206 -15.91 6.80 4.43
N VAL A 207 -15.26 5.71 4.83
CA VAL A 207 -14.36 5.67 5.99
C VAL A 207 -12.91 5.51 5.50
N TRP A 208 -12.67 4.65 4.51
CA TRP A 208 -11.34 4.34 3.95
C TRP A 208 -11.09 4.96 2.57
N HIS A 209 -11.85 6.00 2.20
CA HIS A 209 -11.51 6.89 1.09
C HIS A 209 -11.25 6.18 -0.25
N ASP A 210 -10.02 6.26 -0.77
CA ASP A 210 -9.59 5.69 -2.03
C ASP A 210 -9.63 4.15 -2.03
N GLN A 211 -9.43 3.50 -0.88
CA GLN A 211 -9.64 2.06 -0.74
C GLN A 211 -11.12 1.70 -0.97
N ASP A 212 -12.04 2.48 -0.40
CA ASP A 212 -13.47 2.28 -0.62
C ASP A 212 -13.83 2.53 -2.09
N ALA A 213 -13.24 3.54 -2.72
CA ALA A 213 -13.47 3.84 -4.13
C ALA A 213 -13.04 2.69 -5.06
N ILE A 214 -11.86 2.10 -4.82
CA ILE A 214 -11.39 0.93 -5.58
C ILE A 214 -12.37 -0.24 -5.40
N ASN A 215 -12.69 -0.57 -4.16
CA ASN A 215 -13.57 -1.71 -3.86
C ASN A 215 -14.97 -1.50 -4.47
N ALA A 216 -15.58 -0.34 -4.28
CA ALA A 216 -16.94 -0.06 -4.75
C ALA A 216 -17.08 0.01 -6.27
N THR A 217 -16.04 0.45 -7.00
CA THR A 217 -16.13 0.67 -8.45
C THR A 217 -15.45 -0.39 -9.31
N PHE A 218 -14.53 -1.17 -8.74
CA PHE A 218 -13.71 -2.16 -9.45
C PHE A 218 -13.69 -3.54 -8.77
N CYS A 219 -14.63 -3.88 -7.88
CA CYS A 219 -14.67 -5.21 -7.23
C CYS A 219 -14.59 -6.39 -8.22
N ASP A 220 -15.29 -6.32 -9.36
CA ASP A 220 -15.28 -7.37 -10.39
C ASP A 220 -13.96 -7.47 -11.17
N GLU A 221 -13.10 -6.46 -11.04
CA GLU A 221 -11.78 -6.34 -11.66
C GLU A 221 -10.64 -6.68 -10.69
N ILE A 222 -10.96 -7.26 -9.53
CA ILE A 222 -9.99 -7.66 -8.51
C ILE A 222 -9.78 -9.17 -8.52
N THR A 223 -8.52 -9.58 -8.60
CA THR A 223 -8.04 -10.94 -8.36
C THR A 223 -7.40 -10.99 -6.98
N LEU A 224 -7.83 -11.94 -6.15
CA LEU A 224 -7.22 -12.14 -4.83
C LEU A 224 -5.85 -12.82 -5.02
N VAL A 225 -4.78 -12.13 -4.61
CA VAL A 225 -3.41 -12.67 -4.65
C VAL A 225 -3.06 -13.35 -3.32
N ASP A 226 -1.93 -14.06 -3.28
CA ASP A 226 -1.44 -14.73 -2.08
C ASP A 226 -1.40 -13.76 -0.88
N ALA A 227 -1.98 -14.18 0.23
CA ALA A 227 -2.13 -13.41 1.46
C ALA A 227 -0.81 -12.85 2.01
N ARG A 228 0.32 -13.51 1.71
CA ARG A 228 1.66 -13.09 2.13
C ARG A 228 2.04 -11.69 1.63
N TRP A 229 1.40 -11.20 0.56
CA TRP A 229 1.73 -9.95 -0.11
C TRP A 229 1.18 -8.71 0.58
N ASN A 230 0.32 -8.83 1.59
CA ASN A 230 -0.13 -7.68 2.37
C ASN A 230 -0.49 -8.14 3.78
N VAL A 231 0.52 -8.29 4.63
CA VAL A 231 0.34 -8.76 6.00
C VAL A 231 0.24 -7.58 6.95
N ILE A 232 -0.91 -7.46 7.62
CA ILE A 232 -1.15 -6.45 8.66
C ILE A 232 -0.81 -7.06 10.03
N PRO A 233 0.27 -6.63 10.70
CA PRO A 233 0.74 -7.28 11.93
C PRO A 233 -0.31 -7.39 13.04
N SER A 234 -1.11 -6.34 13.24
CA SER A 234 -2.16 -6.32 14.26
C SER A 234 -3.22 -7.39 14.03
N ALA A 235 -3.53 -7.70 12.76
CA ALA A 235 -4.52 -8.70 12.40
C ALA A 235 -4.04 -10.14 12.66
N ILE A 236 -2.74 -10.41 12.47
CA ILE A 236 -2.19 -11.75 12.60
C ILE A 236 -1.62 -12.06 13.99
N MET A 237 -1.38 -11.05 14.83
CA MET A 237 -0.84 -11.25 16.18
C MET A 237 -1.93 -11.36 17.25
N GLY A 238 -3.18 -11.00 16.93
CA GLY A 238 -4.33 -11.18 17.80
C GLY A 238 -4.80 -12.65 17.90
N PRO A 239 -5.80 -12.93 18.75
CA PRO A 239 -6.43 -14.24 18.81
C PRO A 239 -7.05 -14.61 17.45
N ARG A 240 -7.03 -15.91 17.12
CA ARG A 240 -7.73 -16.42 15.93
C ARG A 240 -9.23 -16.20 16.15
N ALA A 241 -9.84 -15.36 15.31
CA ALA A 241 -11.25 -15.02 15.41
C ALA A 241 -11.83 -14.78 14.02
N GLY A 242 -13.11 -15.06 13.86
CA GLY A 242 -13.81 -14.97 12.58
C GLY A 242 -14.17 -16.35 12.01
N GLN A 243 -14.66 -16.33 10.77
CA GLN A 243 -15.16 -17.52 10.08
C GLN A 243 -14.06 -18.25 9.32
N ALA A 244 -14.31 -19.48 8.86
CA ALA A 244 -13.29 -20.34 8.26
C ALA A 244 -12.44 -19.66 7.15
N PRO A 245 -13.01 -18.89 6.19
CA PRO A 245 -12.20 -18.20 5.19
C PRO A 245 -11.26 -17.13 5.79
N VAL A 246 -11.71 -16.43 6.84
CA VAL A 246 -10.91 -15.44 7.55
C VAL A 246 -9.78 -16.11 8.34
N LEU A 247 -10.08 -17.24 8.99
CA LEU A 247 -9.10 -18.01 9.75
C LEU A 247 -7.99 -18.56 8.84
N ASP A 248 -8.37 -19.10 7.68
CA ASP A 248 -7.41 -19.57 6.68
C ASP A 248 -6.57 -18.40 6.12
N LEU A 249 -7.18 -17.24 5.85
CA LEU A 249 -6.44 -16.04 5.45
C LEU A 249 -5.39 -15.63 6.51
N ILE A 250 -5.76 -15.61 7.80
CA ILE A 250 -4.85 -15.33 8.91
C ILE A 250 -3.71 -16.36 8.95
N ASP A 251 -4.02 -17.65 8.82
CA ASP A 251 -3.01 -18.71 8.87
C ASP A 251 -2.02 -18.60 7.70
N ARG A 252 -2.49 -18.29 6.49
CA ARG A 252 -1.63 -18.02 5.34
C ARG A 252 -0.72 -16.81 5.57
N GLN A 253 -1.25 -15.71 6.15
CA GLN A 253 -0.43 -14.55 6.50
C GLN A 253 0.58 -14.85 7.62
N ARG A 254 0.24 -15.71 8.60
CA ARG A 254 1.17 -16.15 9.65
C ARG A 254 2.26 -17.09 9.14
N ALA A 255 1.94 -17.92 8.15
CA ALA A 255 2.91 -18.83 7.56
C ALA A 255 4.01 -18.08 6.81
N ARG A 256 3.68 -16.97 6.14
CA ARG A 256 4.62 -16.23 5.29
C ARG A 256 4.25 -14.75 5.16
N GLN A 257 5.19 -13.85 5.48
CA GLN A 257 4.98 -12.40 5.37
C GLN A 257 5.97 -11.82 4.35
N ALA A 258 5.59 -11.85 3.08
CA ALA A 258 6.41 -11.33 1.98
C ALA A 258 6.44 -9.81 1.95
N ILE A 259 5.33 -9.16 2.31
CA ILE A 259 5.26 -7.72 2.60
C ILE A 259 4.53 -7.55 3.92
N VAL A 260 5.18 -6.87 4.85
CA VAL A 260 4.58 -6.45 6.12
C VAL A 260 4.12 -5.01 5.97
N HIS A 261 2.82 -4.77 6.08
CA HIS A 261 2.21 -3.46 5.96
C HIS A 261 1.84 -2.96 7.36
N PHE A 262 2.53 -1.93 7.84
CA PHE A 262 2.30 -1.35 9.17
C PHE A 262 1.07 -0.44 9.19
N ALA A 263 -0.05 -0.90 8.63
CA ALA A 263 -1.30 -0.15 8.50
C ALA A 263 -1.84 0.32 9.87
N GLY A 264 -2.54 1.47 9.88
CA GLY A 264 -3.15 2.01 11.10
C GLY A 264 -2.14 2.63 12.08
N GLY A 265 -2.44 2.55 13.39
CA GLY A 265 -1.68 3.26 14.44
C GLY A 265 -0.37 2.58 14.88
N ASP A 266 -0.21 1.29 14.56
CA ASP A 266 0.86 0.42 15.08
C ASP A 266 2.14 0.56 14.24
N LYS A 267 2.79 1.70 14.37
CA LYS A 267 4.00 2.01 13.59
C LYS A 267 5.29 1.65 14.33
N PRO A 268 6.27 1.02 13.68
CA PRO A 268 7.53 0.62 14.31
C PRO A 268 8.38 1.80 14.76
N TRP A 269 8.22 2.98 14.16
CA TRP A 269 8.86 4.22 14.62
C TRP A 269 8.14 4.91 15.79
N LYS A 270 6.91 4.51 16.14
CA LYS A 270 6.17 5.10 17.26
C LYS A 270 6.31 4.30 18.55
N ARG A 271 6.32 2.97 18.46
CA ARG A 271 6.46 2.05 19.59
C ARG A 271 6.98 0.68 19.15
N LEU A 272 7.35 -0.16 20.11
CA LEU A 272 7.70 -1.55 19.82
C LEU A 272 6.45 -2.30 19.31
N THR A 273 6.56 -2.82 18.09
CA THR A 273 5.51 -3.57 17.39
C THR A 273 6.12 -4.84 16.78
N PRO A 274 5.29 -5.85 16.44
CA PRO A 274 5.76 -6.99 15.67
C PRO A 274 6.50 -6.53 14.40
N PHE A 275 7.61 -7.18 14.05
CA PHE A 275 8.50 -6.81 12.95
C PHE A 275 9.24 -5.46 13.10
N ALA A 276 9.08 -4.71 14.20
CA ALA A 276 9.79 -3.44 14.41
C ALA A 276 11.30 -3.60 14.33
N GLN A 277 11.88 -4.66 14.90
CA GLN A 277 13.32 -4.92 14.82
C GLN A 277 13.80 -5.05 13.36
N SER A 278 13.07 -5.81 12.53
CA SER A 278 13.41 -5.97 11.10
C SER A 278 13.30 -4.64 10.34
N TRP A 279 12.28 -3.85 10.68
CA TRP A 279 12.10 -2.52 10.12
C TRP A 279 13.26 -1.58 10.50
N TRP A 280 13.62 -1.51 11.78
CA TRP A 280 14.70 -0.67 12.28
C TRP A 280 16.09 -1.08 11.81
N VAL A 281 16.35 -2.39 11.73
CA VAL A 281 17.59 -2.89 11.11
C VAL A 281 17.68 -2.42 9.67
N THR A 282 16.58 -2.48 8.91
CA THR A 282 16.57 -1.97 7.53
C THR A 282 16.80 -0.46 7.49
N ALA A 283 16.10 0.29 8.34
CA ALA A 283 16.21 1.74 8.43
C ALA A 283 17.62 2.20 8.78
N ALA A 284 18.29 1.56 9.75
CA ALA A 284 19.64 1.91 10.21
C ALA A 284 20.70 1.93 9.09
N PHE A 285 20.48 1.18 8.01
CA PHE A 285 21.36 1.16 6.84
C PHE A 285 20.88 2.10 5.71
N THR A 286 20.15 3.16 6.05
CA THR A 286 19.68 4.17 5.10
C THR A 286 20.18 5.56 5.51
N PRO A 287 20.53 6.45 4.55
CA PRO A 287 20.86 7.84 4.85
C PRO A 287 19.74 8.61 5.58
N ALA A 288 18.48 8.15 5.45
CA ALA A 288 17.34 8.72 6.14
C ALA A 288 17.37 8.48 7.67
N PHE A 289 18.08 7.45 8.14
CA PHE A 289 18.18 7.14 9.57
C PHE A 289 18.79 8.27 10.40
N SER A 290 19.89 8.86 9.92
CA SER A 290 20.54 9.97 10.62
C SER A 290 19.87 11.32 10.36
N ALA A 291 19.25 11.51 9.19
CA ALA A 291 18.77 12.81 8.74
C ALA A 291 17.27 13.09 8.97
N GLY A 292 16.41 12.06 8.97
CA GLY A 292 14.96 12.21 8.96
C GLY A 292 14.22 11.41 10.04
N MET A 293 14.80 10.32 10.54
CA MET A 293 14.12 9.46 11.52
C MET A 293 13.88 10.12 12.88
N SER A 294 14.62 11.15 13.25
CA SER A 294 14.34 11.95 14.45
C SER A 294 12.99 12.67 14.39
N ARG A 295 12.46 12.94 13.18
CA ARG A 295 11.13 13.55 12.97
C ARG A 295 9.99 12.54 13.17
N LEU A 296 10.26 11.26 12.87
CA LEU A 296 9.27 10.17 12.93
C LEU A 296 9.30 9.42 14.26
N ALA A 297 10.47 9.27 14.86
CA ALA A 297 10.68 8.46 16.05
C ALA A 297 10.24 9.20 17.31
N THR A 298 9.45 8.52 18.15
CA THR A 298 9.30 8.98 19.53
C THR A 298 10.62 8.73 20.28
N LYS A 299 11.03 9.64 21.18
CA LYS A 299 12.24 9.47 22.00
C LYS A 299 12.26 8.12 22.73
N GLN A 300 11.08 7.64 23.15
CA GLN A 300 10.91 6.38 23.87
C GLN A 300 11.15 5.15 22.98
N ALA A 301 10.60 5.11 21.76
CA ALA A 301 10.77 3.96 20.87
C ALA A 301 12.24 3.72 20.50
N ALA A 302 13.01 4.79 20.27
CA ALA A 302 14.44 4.67 20.01
C ALA A 302 15.18 4.05 21.21
N LEU A 303 14.89 4.51 22.43
CA LEU A 303 15.54 4.02 23.66
C LEU A 303 15.21 2.55 23.96
N ASP A 304 13.96 2.13 23.77
CA ASP A 304 13.52 0.77 24.08
C ASP A 304 14.19 -0.29 23.18
N ILE A 305 14.45 0.04 21.91
CA ILE A 305 15.11 -0.85 20.95
C ILE A 305 16.61 -1.02 21.25
N PHE A 306 17.27 0.05 21.70
CA PHE A 306 18.69 -0.04 22.10
C PHE A 306 18.86 -0.79 23.44
N ARG A 307 17.83 -0.84 24.28
CA ARG A 307 17.83 -1.54 25.57
C ARG A 307 17.43 -3.00 25.48
N SER A 308 16.78 -3.45 24.40
CA SER A 308 16.39 -4.85 24.21
C SER A 308 17.50 -5.73 23.60
N ARG A 309 18.78 -5.40 23.85
CA ARG A 309 19.94 -6.18 23.42
C ARG A 309 20.41 -7.12 24.53
#